data_AF-G5E0J2-F1
#
_entry.id   AF-G5E0J2-F1
#
_cell.length_a   1.000
_cell.length_b   1.000
_cell.length_c   1.000
_cell.angle_alpha   90.00
_cell.angle_beta   90.00
_cell.angle_gamma   90.00
#
_symmetry.space_group_name_H-M   'P 1'
#
loop_
_entity.id
_entity.type
_entity.pdbx_description
1 polymer ?
#
loop_
_entity_poly.entity_id
_entity_poly.type
_entity_poly.pdbx_seq_one_letter_code
_entity_poly.pdbx_strand_id
1 'polypeptide(L)'
;TKMAASNPVLNRLDQRATEADQIVEYLKQQVALLKEKAILQASLRGEKKLRVENAKLKKEIEALKEQLIKTEIKNGVKQIGIPASGEATPRTVVSGLLKHIPLEQMQNRMAVLLCNLKPAKMRGVLSQAMVMCASSSEKVEILDPPSGAVPGDRITFEGFPGEPDKELNPKKKTWEQIQPDLLTNEECVATYKGAPFEVKGKGVCKAQTM
;
A
#
# COMPACT_ATOMS: atom_id res chain seq x y z
N THR A 1 -86.25 24.58 0.93
CA THR A 1 -85.56 25.80 1.37
C THR A 1 -84.69 25.49 2.57
N LYS A 2 -83.37 25.45 2.42
CA LYS A 2 -82.42 25.65 3.53
C LYS A 2 -81.13 26.18 2.93
N MET A 3 -81.00 27.50 2.99
CA MET A 3 -79.81 28.22 2.59
C MET A 3 -78.67 27.80 3.52
N ALA A 4 -77.65 27.14 3.00
CA ALA A 4 -76.37 27.05 3.66
C ALA A 4 -75.72 28.44 3.53
N ALA A 5 -76.04 29.34 4.45
CA ALA A 5 -75.32 30.59 4.57
C ALA A 5 -73.89 30.24 5.00
N SER A 6 -72.96 30.24 4.03
CA SER A 6 -71.53 30.21 4.31
C SER A 6 -71.22 31.37 5.25
N ASN A 7 -70.90 31.05 6.50
CA ASN A 7 -70.61 32.06 7.50
C ASN A 7 -69.23 32.65 7.19
N PRO A 8 -69.12 33.90 6.74
CA PRO A 8 -67.85 34.47 6.28
C PRO A 8 -66.81 34.54 7.38
N VAL A 9 -67.23 34.47 8.65
CA VAL A 9 -66.34 34.38 9.81
C VAL A 9 -65.69 32.99 9.90
N LEU A 10 -66.43 31.91 9.62
CA LEU A 10 -65.90 30.55 9.65
C LEU A 10 -64.86 30.32 8.54
N ASN A 11 -65.12 30.79 7.32
CA ASN A 11 -64.15 30.65 6.23
C ASN A 11 -62.85 31.42 6.51
N ARG A 12 -62.93 32.60 7.14
CA ARG A 12 -61.73 33.37 7.54
C ARG A 12 -60.94 32.66 8.64
N LEU A 13 -61.62 31.98 9.56
CA LEU A 13 -60.97 31.19 10.61
C LEU A 13 -60.26 29.96 10.01
N ASP A 14 -60.91 29.27 9.07
CA ASP A 14 -60.36 28.09 8.39
C ASP A 14 -59.15 28.43 7.50
N GLN A 15 -59.23 29.57 6.81
CA GLN A 15 -58.12 30.12 6.04
C GLN A 15 -56.93 30.48 6.93
N ARG A 16 -57.17 31.16 8.06
CA ARG A 16 -56.11 31.47 9.04
C ARG A 16 -55.50 30.23 9.68
N ALA A 17 -56.30 29.19 9.91
CA ALA A 17 -55.81 27.90 10.41
C ALA A 17 -54.88 27.24 9.37
N THR A 18 -55.28 27.23 8.09
CA THR A 18 -54.47 26.69 6.99
C THR A 18 -53.16 27.47 6.80
N GLU A 19 -53.22 28.81 6.86
CA GLU A 19 -52.03 29.67 6.78
C GLU A 19 -51.10 29.43 7.98
N ALA A 20 -51.65 29.26 9.18
CA ALA A 20 -50.86 28.92 10.37
C ALA A 20 -50.19 27.54 10.23
N ASP A 21 -50.90 26.54 9.71
CA ASP A 21 -50.35 25.20 9.46
C ASP A 21 -49.22 25.23 8.43
N GLN A 22 -49.36 26.02 7.36
CA GLN A 22 -48.30 26.23 6.36
C GLN A 22 -47.06 26.89 6.98
N ILE A 23 -47.25 27.90 7.84
CA ILE A 23 -46.15 28.56 8.56
C ILE A 23 -45.47 27.57 9.50
N VAL A 24 -46.23 26.78 10.25
CA VAL A 24 -45.70 25.75 11.16
C VAL A 24 -44.87 24.73 10.39
N GLU A 25 -45.35 24.27 9.24
CA GLU A 25 -44.64 23.29 8.42
C GLU A 25 -43.35 23.87 7.82
N TYR A 26 -43.39 25.12 7.35
CA TYR A 26 -42.21 25.83 6.89
C TYR A 26 -41.16 26.00 8.01
N LEU A 27 -41.58 26.37 9.22
CA LEU A 27 -40.70 26.52 10.37
C LEU A 27 -40.09 25.17 10.80
N LYS A 28 -40.86 24.07 10.76
CA LYS A 28 -40.32 22.72 11.00
C LYS A 28 -39.23 22.36 10.01
N GLN A 29 -39.43 22.65 8.72
CA GLN A 29 -38.42 22.41 7.67
C GLN A 29 -37.17 23.25 7.91
N GLN A 30 -37.30 24.53 8.24
CA GLN A 30 -36.15 25.38 8.58
C GLN A 30 -35.37 24.86 9.79
N VAL A 31 -36.07 24.41 10.85
CA VAL A 31 -35.44 23.84 12.05
C VAL A 31 -34.68 22.56 11.71
N ALA A 32 -35.22 21.71 10.83
CA ALA A 32 -34.53 20.49 10.38
C ALA A 32 -33.22 20.82 9.64
N LEU A 33 -33.27 21.78 8.71
CA LEU A 33 -32.08 22.24 7.97
C LEU A 33 -31.02 22.86 8.89
N LEU A 34 -31.44 23.65 9.88
CA LEU A 34 -30.52 24.24 10.86
C LEU A 34 -29.83 23.18 11.73
N LYS A 35 -30.55 22.12 12.13
CA LYS A 35 -29.97 20.99 12.87
C LYS A 35 -28.94 20.25 12.03
N GLU A 36 -29.25 19.96 10.76
CA GLU A 36 -28.33 19.27 9.84
C GLU A 36 -27.06 20.09 9.59
N LYS A 37 -27.20 21.40 9.35
CA LYS A 37 -26.06 22.32 9.20
C LYS A 37 -25.17 22.35 10.43
N ALA A 38 -25.75 22.35 11.64
CA ALA A 38 -24.98 22.32 12.90
C ALA A 38 -24.17 21.03 13.06
N ILE A 39 -24.76 19.88 12.70
CA ILE A 39 -24.07 18.56 12.72
C ILE A 39 -22.91 18.55 11.73
N LEU A 40 -23.15 19.00 10.49
CA LEU A 40 -22.11 19.09 9.46
C LEU A 40 -20.97 20.03 9.87
N GLN A 41 -21.29 21.18 10.46
CA GLN A 41 -20.29 22.13 10.93
C GLN A 41 -19.44 21.56 12.09
N ALA A 42 -20.06 20.81 13.00
CA ALA A 42 -19.35 20.11 14.07
C ALA A 42 -18.40 19.04 13.50
N SER A 43 -18.87 18.25 12.53
CA SER A 43 -18.06 17.24 11.83
C SER A 43 -16.86 17.86 11.12
N LEU A 44 -17.09 18.93 10.34
CA LEU A 44 -16.04 19.64 9.62
C LEU A 44 -14.97 20.24 10.55
N ARG A 45 -15.38 20.72 11.72
CA ARG A 45 -14.45 21.23 12.75
C ARG A 45 -13.61 20.10 13.34
N GLY A 46 -14.21 18.92 13.57
CA GLY A 46 -13.50 17.71 13.98
C GLY A 46 -12.47 17.26 12.96
N GLU A 47 -12.87 17.18 11.68
CA GLU A 47 -11.98 16.79 10.59
C GLU A 47 -10.80 17.75 10.42
N LYS A 48 -11.03 19.08 10.51
CA LYS A 48 -9.95 20.08 10.49
C LYS A 48 -8.97 19.90 11.64
N LYS A 49 -9.46 19.63 12.86
CA LYS A 49 -8.60 19.35 14.02
C LYS A 49 -7.76 18.10 13.80
N LEU A 50 -8.40 17.00 13.39
CA LEU A 50 -7.72 15.73 13.07
C LEU A 50 -6.66 15.92 11.97
N ARG A 51 -6.93 16.74 10.95
CA ARG A 51 -5.98 17.02 9.87
C ARG A 51 -4.75 17.78 10.38
N VAL A 52 -4.94 18.78 11.23
CA VAL A 52 -3.83 19.53 11.85
C VAL A 52 -3.02 18.64 12.78
N GLU A 53 -3.69 17.82 13.60
CA GLU A 53 -3.04 16.89 14.51
C GLU A 53 -2.25 15.82 13.76
N ASN A 54 -2.82 15.22 12.72
CA ASN A 54 -2.12 14.28 11.84
C ASN A 54 -0.89 14.90 11.17
N ALA A 55 -0.97 16.18 10.76
CA ALA A 55 0.19 16.88 10.21
C ALA A 55 1.29 17.09 11.27
N LYS A 56 0.90 17.44 12.50
CA LYS A 56 1.83 17.59 13.62
C LYS A 56 2.49 16.27 14.01
N LEU A 57 1.69 15.21 14.18
CA LEU A 57 2.16 13.87 14.49
C LEU A 57 3.12 13.33 13.41
N LYS A 58 2.83 13.57 12.13
CA LYS A 58 3.76 13.22 11.05
C LYS A 58 5.11 13.91 11.20
N LYS A 59 5.12 15.19 11.56
CA LYS A 59 6.35 15.96 11.78
C LYS A 59 7.12 15.47 13.02
N GLU A 60 6.40 15.16 14.11
CA GLU A 60 6.99 14.59 15.33
C GLU A 60 7.59 13.20 15.08
N ILE A 61 6.89 12.34 14.33
CA ILE A 61 7.41 11.03 13.92
C ILE A 61 8.70 11.20 13.12
N GLU A 62 8.75 12.15 12.18
CA GLU A 62 9.95 12.36 11.37
C GLU A 62 11.13 12.85 12.21
N ALA A 63 10.89 13.77 13.15
CA ALA A 63 11.92 14.22 14.09
C ALA A 63 12.40 13.10 15.03
N LEU A 64 11.49 12.26 15.53
CA LEU A 64 11.84 11.11 16.37
C LEU A 64 12.62 10.06 15.59
N LYS A 65 12.29 9.83 14.32
CA LYS A 65 13.10 8.99 13.44
C LYS A 65 14.51 9.53 13.32
N GLU A 66 14.70 10.82 13.04
CA GLU A 66 16.03 11.43 12.96
C GLU A 66 16.83 11.30 14.27
N GLN A 67 16.18 11.47 15.42
CA GLN A 67 16.81 11.27 16.72
C GLN A 67 17.19 9.81 16.98
N LEU A 68 16.31 8.88 16.61
CA LEU A 68 16.57 7.44 16.69
C LEU A 68 17.74 7.07 15.78
N ILE A 69 17.75 7.53 14.52
CA ILE A 69 18.87 7.39 13.58
C ILE A 69 20.19 7.83 14.23
N LYS A 70 20.23 9.04 14.79
CA LYS A 70 21.43 9.58 15.46
C LYS A 70 21.86 8.72 16.66
N THR A 71 20.91 8.22 17.44
CA THR A 71 21.17 7.42 18.64
C THR A 71 21.61 5.99 18.30
N GLU A 72 21.01 5.38 17.28
CA GLU A 72 21.35 4.06 16.76
C GLU A 72 22.78 4.08 16.17
N ILE A 73 23.12 5.11 15.39
CA ILE A 73 24.49 5.31 14.87
C ILE A 73 25.48 5.43 16.03
N LYS A 74 25.15 6.20 17.08
CA LYS A 74 26.02 6.38 18.26
C LYS A 74 26.21 5.09 19.05
N ASN A 75 25.20 4.22 19.08
CA ASN A 75 25.21 2.95 19.81
C ASN A 75 25.66 1.74 18.96
N GLY A 76 26.16 1.97 17.73
CA GLY A 76 26.66 0.91 16.85
C GLY A 76 25.57 0.03 16.21
N VAL A 77 24.31 0.44 16.30
CA VAL A 77 23.18 -0.22 15.65
C VAL A 77 23.10 0.23 14.20
N LYS A 78 23.36 -0.69 13.26
CA LYS A 78 23.38 -0.41 11.81
C LYS A 78 21.97 -0.29 11.26
N GLN A 79 21.63 0.91 10.77
CA GLN A 79 20.31 1.24 10.29
C GLN A 79 20.16 1.01 8.78
N ILE A 80 18.97 0.55 8.36
CA ILE A 80 18.64 0.17 6.98
C ILE A 80 17.98 1.36 6.27
N GLY A 81 18.63 1.87 5.24
CA GLY A 81 18.05 2.87 4.33
C GLY A 81 16.93 2.26 3.49
N ILE A 82 15.79 2.96 3.43
CA ILE A 82 14.60 2.53 2.70
C ILE A 82 14.56 3.28 1.36
N PRO A 83 14.69 2.61 0.20
CA PRO A 83 14.44 3.24 -1.08
C PRO A 83 12.95 3.47 -1.28
N ALA A 84 12.58 4.74 -1.48
CA ALA A 84 11.27 5.16 -1.92
C ALA A 84 11.12 5.01 -3.45
N SER A 85 9.87 4.78 -3.85
CA SER A 85 9.32 4.91 -5.21
C SER A 85 9.25 3.63 -6.05
N GLY A 86 8.11 2.96 -5.88
CA GLY A 86 7.50 1.91 -6.71
C GLY A 86 6.09 1.62 -6.20
N GLU A 87 5.90 1.76 -4.89
CA GLU A 87 4.62 1.91 -4.18
C GLU A 87 4.76 3.02 -3.12
N ALA A 88 3.66 3.68 -2.72
CA ALA A 88 3.68 4.81 -1.76
C ALA A 88 4.21 4.43 -0.36
N THR A 89 4.31 3.12 -0.07
CA THR A 89 4.87 2.55 1.14
C THR A 89 5.87 1.46 0.79
N PRO A 90 7.08 1.46 1.38
CA PRO A 90 8.02 0.36 1.21
C PRO A 90 7.41 -0.96 1.69
N ARG A 91 7.73 -2.05 1.00
CA ARG A 91 7.32 -3.40 1.41
C ARG A 91 8.30 -3.93 2.45
N THR A 92 7.76 -4.50 3.53
CA THR A 92 8.58 -5.21 4.52
C THR A 92 8.91 -6.60 4.00
N VAL A 93 10.20 -6.94 3.94
CA VAL A 93 10.68 -8.25 3.50
C VAL A 93 11.57 -8.86 4.57
N VAL A 94 11.21 -10.06 5.03
CA VAL A 94 12.01 -10.82 5.99
C VAL A 94 12.80 -11.86 5.20
N SER A 95 14.13 -11.81 5.28
CA SER A 95 15.02 -12.74 4.59
C SER A 95 15.94 -13.45 5.57
N GLY A 96 16.29 -14.71 5.26
CA GLY A 96 17.20 -15.54 6.06
C GLY A 96 18.68 -15.35 5.70
N LEU A 97 19.05 -14.21 5.12
CA LEU A 97 20.34 -14.01 4.44
C LEU A 97 21.49 -13.58 5.36
N LEU A 98 21.22 -13.33 6.65
CA LEU A 98 22.20 -12.79 7.62
C LEU A 98 23.50 -13.61 7.72
N LYS A 99 23.43 -14.93 7.50
CA LYS A 99 24.60 -15.83 7.56
C LYS A 99 25.48 -15.79 6.30
N HIS A 100 24.93 -15.35 5.18
CA HIS A 100 25.59 -15.42 3.87
C HIS A 100 26.00 -14.04 3.35
N ILE A 101 25.21 -13.00 3.66
CA ILE A 101 25.40 -11.66 3.13
C ILE A 101 25.52 -10.68 4.30
N PRO A 102 26.67 -9.99 4.44
CA PRO A 102 26.84 -9.02 5.50
C PRO A 102 25.89 -7.84 5.30
N LEU A 103 25.42 -7.27 6.41
CA LEU A 103 24.43 -6.19 6.39
C LEU A 103 24.82 -4.99 5.53
N GLU A 104 26.12 -4.68 5.45
CA GLU A 104 26.64 -3.57 4.64
C GLU A 104 26.37 -3.78 3.14
N GLN A 105 26.44 -5.03 2.67
CA GLN A 105 26.15 -5.36 1.28
C GLN A 105 24.64 -5.41 0.98
N MET A 106 23.78 -5.35 2.00
CA MET A 106 22.33 -5.28 1.82
C MET A 106 21.83 -3.84 1.67
N GLN A 107 22.58 -2.86 2.17
CA GLN A 107 22.14 -1.47 2.18
C GLN A 107 22.24 -0.86 0.78
N ASN A 108 21.18 -0.14 0.37
CA ASN A 108 21.09 0.53 -0.93
C ASN A 108 21.37 -0.39 -2.13
N ARG A 109 21.17 -1.71 -1.96
CA ARG A 109 21.38 -2.69 -3.01
C ARG A 109 20.09 -2.92 -3.78
N MET A 110 20.22 -2.97 -5.11
CA MET A 110 19.13 -3.40 -5.98
C MET A 110 18.97 -4.91 -5.90
N ALA A 111 17.73 -5.39 -5.88
CA ALA A 111 17.43 -6.81 -5.81
C ALA A 111 16.17 -7.14 -6.61
N VAL A 112 16.10 -8.38 -7.09
CA VAL A 112 14.89 -8.93 -7.71
C VAL A 112 13.99 -9.52 -6.63
N LEU A 113 12.71 -9.15 -6.64
CA LEU A 113 11.73 -9.58 -5.65
C LEU A 113 10.58 -10.36 -6.28
N LEU A 114 10.12 -11.41 -5.60
CA LEU A 114 8.86 -12.07 -5.90
C LEU A 114 7.73 -11.42 -5.08
N CYS A 115 6.89 -10.63 -5.74
CA CYS A 115 5.94 -9.70 -5.11
C CYS A 115 4.49 -10.19 -5.04
N ASN A 116 4.14 -11.29 -5.72
CA ASN A 116 2.77 -11.84 -5.78
C ASN A 116 2.58 -13.06 -4.87
N LEU A 117 3.51 -13.34 -3.95
CA LEU A 117 3.28 -14.31 -2.89
C LEU A 117 2.27 -13.78 -1.88
N LYS A 118 1.49 -14.68 -1.29
CA LYS A 118 0.66 -14.35 -0.13
C LYS A 118 1.55 -13.91 1.04
N PRO A 119 1.33 -12.72 1.63
CA PRO A 119 2.14 -12.26 2.75
C PRO A 119 2.13 -13.24 3.92
N ALA A 120 3.32 -13.51 4.48
CA ALA A 120 3.51 -14.49 5.55
C ALA A 120 4.17 -13.83 6.76
N LYS A 121 3.70 -14.17 7.97
CA LYS A 121 4.32 -13.69 9.22
C LYS A 121 5.51 -14.57 9.56
N MET A 122 6.68 -13.95 9.72
CA MET A 122 7.91 -14.60 10.17
C MET A 122 8.41 -13.88 11.43
N ARG A 123 8.49 -14.62 12.55
CA ARG A 123 8.94 -14.08 13.85
C ARG A 123 8.22 -12.78 14.27
N GLY A 124 6.92 -12.71 14.02
CA GLY A 124 6.07 -11.55 14.36
C GLY A 124 6.05 -10.42 13.33
N VAL A 125 6.95 -10.44 12.33
CA VAL A 125 7.01 -9.44 11.25
C VAL A 125 6.32 -9.99 10.00
N LEU A 126 5.48 -9.18 9.36
CA LEU A 126 4.81 -9.55 8.10
C LEU A 126 5.76 -9.35 6.92
N SER A 127 6.14 -10.43 6.24
CA SER A 127 6.90 -10.38 4.98
C SER A 127 5.93 -10.32 3.79
N GLN A 128 6.08 -9.30 2.94
CA GLN A 128 5.19 -9.00 1.82
C GLN A 128 5.79 -9.35 0.45
N ALA A 129 7.04 -9.81 0.41
CA ALA A 129 7.72 -10.30 -0.78
C ALA A 129 8.84 -11.26 -0.36
N MET A 130 9.51 -11.85 -1.35
CA MET A 130 10.69 -12.71 -1.17
C MET A 130 11.82 -12.23 -2.07
N VAL A 131 13.04 -12.14 -1.53
CA VAL A 131 14.23 -11.77 -2.32
C VAL A 131 14.68 -12.98 -3.15
N MET A 132 14.87 -12.77 -4.45
CA MET A 132 15.38 -13.81 -5.35
C MET A 132 16.90 -13.89 -5.24
N CYS A 133 17.39 -15.10 -4.99
CA CYS A 133 18.81 -15.38 -4.79
C CYS A 133 19.21 -16.63 -5.58
N ALA A 134 20.45 -16.68 -6.05
CA ALA A 134 21.11 -17.92 -6.42
C ALA A 134 21.60 -18.62 -5.15
N SER A 135 21.32 -19.91 -5.01
CA SER A 135 21.71 -20.68 -3.82
C SER A 135 22.30 -22.04 -4.21
N SER A 136 23.40 -22.41 -3.58
CA SER A 136 24.03 -23.73 -3.62
C SER A 136 24.06 -24.33 -2.22
N SER A 137 24.69 -25.50 -2.07
CA SER A 137 24.90 -26.13 -0.77
C SER A 137 25.72 -25.28 0.22
N GLU A 138 26.55 -24.36 -0.28
CA GLU A 138 27.52 -23.62 0.55
C GLU A 138 27.32 -22.10 0.52
N LYS A 139 26.80 -21.54 -0.58
CA LYS A 139 26.74 -20.10 -0.81
C LYS A 139 25.35 -19.66 -1.26
N VAL A 140 24.99 -18.44 -0.87
CA VAL A 140 23.78 -17.76 -1.33
C VAL A 140 24.16 -16.35 -1.78
N GLU A 141 23.73 -15.98 -2.98
CA GLU A 141 23.98 -14.67 -3.58
C GLU A 141 22.68 -14.03 -4.05
N ILE A 142 22.52 -12.73 -3.80
CA ILE A 142 21.38 -11.98 -4.32
C ILE A 142 21.55 -11.79 -5.83
N LEU A 143 20.46 -11.95 -6.58
CA LEU A 143 20.43 -11.63 -7.99
C LEU A 143 20.47 -10.12 -8.19
N ASP A 144 21.49 -9.66 -8.92
CA ASP A 144 21.68 -8.28 -9.29
C ASP A 144 20.93 -7.99 -10.61
N PRO A 145 20.02 -7.01 -10.63
CA PRO A 145 19.38 -6.58 -11.87
C PRO A 145 20.36 -5.82 -12.78
N PRO A 146 20.07 -5.69 -14.09
CA PRO A 146 20.94 -5.01 -15.03
C PRO A 146 21.12 -3.52 -14.68
N SER A 147 22.22 -2.94 -15.15
CA SER A 147 22.51 -1.51 -14.96
C SER A 147 21.40 -0.64 -15.56
N GLY A 148 20.88 0.30 -14.75
CA GLY A 148 19.76 1.17 -15.14
C GLY A 148 18.37 0.65 -14.77
N ALA A 149 18.26 -0.56 -14.21
CA ALA A 149 17.01 -1.03 -13.60
C ALA A 149 16.59 -0.10 -12.46
N VAL A 150 15.29 0.16 -12.36
CA VAL A 150 14.69 1.00 -11.31
C VAL A 150 13.67 0.19 -10.52
N PRO A 151 13.43 0.52 -9.23
CA PRO A 151 12.39 -0.15 -8.46
C PRO A 151 11.02 -0.10 -9.16
N GLY A 152 10.37 -1.25 -9.28
CA GLY A 152 9.09 -1.40 -9.99
C GLY A 152 9.21 -1.94 -11.41
N ASP A 153 10.42 -2.00 -11.98
CA ASP A 153 10.66 -2.72 -13.24
C ASP A 153 10.28 -4.20 -13.10
N ARG A 154 9.71 -4.74 -14.17
CA ARG A 154 9.24 -6.13 -14.22
C ARG A 154 10.24 -7.00 -14.95
N ILE A 155 10.53 -8.16 -14.37
CA ILE A 155 11.27 -9.21 -15.05
C ILE A 155 10.30 -9.95 -15.98
N THR A 156 10.70 -10.13 -17.24
CA THR A 156 9.97 -10.90 -18.23
C THR A 156 10.87 -11.96 -18.84
N PHE A 157 10.25 -12.99 -19.42
CA PHE A 157 10.92 -14.13 -20.01
C PHE A 157 10.53 -14.24 -21.48
N GLU A 158 11.51 -14.35 -22.36
CA GLU A 158 11.24 -14.61 -23.77
C GLU A 158 10.60 -16.00 -23.94
N GLY A 159 9.58 -16.09 -24.80
CA GLY A 159 8.83 -17.34 -25.04
C GLY A 159 7.77 -17.68 -23.99
N PHE A 160 7.65 -16.93 -22.90
CA PHE A 160 6.61 -17.13 -21.87
C PHE A 160 5.73 -15.88 -21.70
N PRO A 161 4.84 -15.60 -22.67
CA PRO A 161 3.91 -14.48 -22.55
C PRO A 161 2.86 -14.77 -21.47
N GLY A 162 2.54 -13.77 -20.64
CA GLY A 162 1.50 -13.88 -19.64
C GLY A 162 1.54 -12.73 -18.64
N GLU A 163 0.40 -12.47 -18.00
CA GLU A 163 0.32 -11.56 -16.87
C GLU A 163 0.43 -12.36 -15.55
N PRO A 164 1.18 -11.87 -14.56
CA PRO A 164 1.29 -12.54 -13.27
C PRO A 164 -0.04 -12.52 -12.52
N ASP A 165 -0.33 -13.60 -11.81
CA ASP A 165 -1.44 -13.65 -10.85
C ASP A 165 -1.32 -12.51 -9.83
N LYS A 166 -2.47 -11.92 -9.45
CA LYS A 166 -2.53 -10.88 -8.41
C LYS A 166 -1.99 -11.38 -7.06
N GLU A 167 -2.30 -12.63 -6.72
CA GLU A 167 -1.78 -13.33 -5.55
C GLU A 167 -1.65 -14.83 -5.89
N LEU A 168 -0.48 -15.42 -5.68
CA LEU A 168 -0.21 -16.84 -5.85
C LEU A 168 -0.96 -17.63 -4.79
N ASN A 169 -1.82 -18.55 -5.24
CA ASN A 169 -2.57 -19.42 -4.35
C ASN A 169 -1.64 -20.53 -3.79
N PRO A 170 -1.39 -20.59 -2.47
CA PRO A 170 -0.52 -21.60 -1.88
C PRO A 170 -1.00 -23.04 -2.11
N LYS A 171 -2.32 -23.24 -2.29
CA LYS A 171 -2.90 -24.56 -2.55
C LYS A 171 -2.55 -25.11 -3.94
N LYS A 172 -2.27 -24.23 -4.91
CA LYS A 172 -1.88 -24.64 -6.27
C LYS A 172 -0.42 -25.04 -6.37
N LYS A 173 0.41 -24.68 -5.37
CA LYS A 173 1.85 -24.98 -5.33
C LYS A 173 2.59 -24.55 -6.62
N THR A 174 2.10 -23.50 -7.29
CA THR A 174 2.64 -23.02 -8.57
C THR A 174 4.13 -22.67 -8.47
N TRP A 175 4.53 -22.03 -7.37
CA TRP A 175 5.95 -21.74 -7.11
C TRP A 175 6.79 -23.01 -6.99
N GLU A 176 6.31 -24.06 -6.30
CA GLU A 176 7.02 -25.34 -6.16
C GLU A 176 7.20 -26.07 -7.51
N GLN A 177 6.31 -25.80 -8.48
CA GLN A 177 6.41 -26.35 -9.84
C GLN A 177 7.38 -25.54 -10.73
N ILE A 178 7.49 -24.24 -10.49
CA ILE A 178 8.34 -23.33 -11.28
C ILE A 178 9.79 -23.34 -10.78
N GLN A 179 9.99 -23.41 -9.47
CA GLN A 179 11.30 -23.29 -8.84
C GLN A 179 12.36 -24.26 -9.40
N PRO A 180 12.07 -25.55 -9.70
CA PRO A 180 13.09 -26.47 -10.25
C PRO A 180 13.64 -26.04 -11.61
N ASP A 181 12.86 -25.28 -12.38
CA ASP A 181 13.24 -24.77 -13.69
C ASP A 181 13.96 -23.40 -13.62
N LEU A 182 14.10 -22.83 -12.41
CA LEU A 182 14.81 -21.58 -12.17
C LEU A 182 16.27 -21.86 -11.81
N LEU A 183 17.17 -21.59 -12.76
CA LEU A 183 18.58 -21.94 -12.67
C LEU A 183 19.46 -20.78 -13.16
N THR A 184 20.66 -20.65 -12.60
CA THR A 184 21.71 -19.81 -13.17
C THR A 184 22.47 -20.60 -14.25
N ASN A 185 22.84 -19.93 -15.34
CA ASN A 185 23.64 -20.53 -16.41
C ASN A 185 25.16 -20.33 -16.19
N GLU A 186 25.98 -20.80 -17.13
CA GLU A 186 27.46 -20.68 -17.06
C GLU A 186 27.97 -19.24 -17.00
N GLU A 187 27.17 -18.27 -17.43
CA GLU A 187 27.49 -16.83 -17.38
C GLU A 187 26.93 -16.15 -16.11
N CYS A 188 26.50 -16.93 -15.12
CA CYS A 188 25.83 -16.48 -13.90
C CYS A 188 24.52 -15.72 -14.15
N VAL A 189 23.90 -15.87 -15.33
CA VAL A 189 22.61 -15.26 -15.68
C VAL A 189 21.49 -16.11 -15.10
N ALA A 190 20.56 -15.48 -14.38
CA ALA A 190 19.38 -16.18 -13.91
C ALA A 190 18.45 -16.51 -15.08
N THR A 191 17.96 -17.74 -15.17
CA THR A 191 17.12 -18.22 -16.25
C THR A 191 15.90 -19.00 -15.74
N TYR A 192 14.84 -19.03 -16.52
CA TYR A 192 13.70 -19.93 -16.37
C TYR A 192 13.61 -20.82 -17.61
N LYS A 193 13.79 -22.13 -17.47
CA LYS A 193 13.85 -23.07 -18.61
C LYS A 193 14.84 -22.63 -19.72
N GLY A 194 15.95 -22.01 -19.31
CA GLY A 194 16.96 -21.44 -20.22
C GLY A 194 16.66 -20.03 -20.75
N ALA A 195 15.45 -19.49 -20.55
CA ALA A 195 15.13 -18.11 -20.91
C ALA A 195 15.66 -17.13 -19.84
N PRO A 196 16.47 -16.12 -20.19
CA PRO A 196 17.03 -15.17 -19.23
C PRO A 196 15.99 -14.33 -18.49
N PHE A 197 16.28 -13.99 -17.23
CA PHE A 197 15.57 -12.96 -16.48
C PHE A 197 15.88 -11.60 -17.09
N GLU A 198 15.00 -11.08 -17.93
CA GLU A 198 15.22 -9.82 -18.64
C GLU A 198 14.40 -8.67 -18.02
N VAL A 199 15.05 -7.52 -17.83
CA VAL A 199 14.36 -6.23 -17.70
C VAL A 199 14.34 -5.60 -19.10
N LYS A 200 13.14 -5.49 -19.69
CA LYS A 200 12.95 -5.03 -21.07
C LYS A 200 13.73 -3.74 -21.36
N GLY A 201 14.63 -3.81 -22.33
CA GLY A 201 15.43 -2.67 -22.80
C GLY A 201 16.59 -2.25 -21.89
N LYS A 202 16.89 -3.01 -20.82
CA LYS A 202 18.00 -2.72 -19.89
C LYS A 202 19.00 -3.86 -19.75
N GLY A 203 18.55 -5.11 -19.94
CA GLY A 203 19.43 -6.28 -19.96
C GLY A 203 18.94 -7.40 -19.03
N VAL A 204 19.87 -8.26 -18.61
CA VAL A 204 19.56 -9.48 -17.86
C VAL A 204 20.03 -9.42 -16.40
N CYS A 205 19.33 -10.13 -15.52
CA CYS A 205 19.71 -10.30 -14.11
C CYS A 205 20.79 -11.38 -13.95
N LYS A 206 21.77 -11.11 -13.10
CA LYS A 206 22.92 -12.01 -12.87
C LYS A 206 23.17 -12.24 -11.39
N ALA A 207 23.67 -13.42 -11.02
CA ALA A 207 24.37 -13.61 -9.77
C ALA A 207 25.82 -13.11 -9.90
N GLN A 208 26.55 -13.05 -8.79
CA GLN A 208 27.93 -12.54 -8.81
C GLN A 208 28.90 -13.63 -9.29
N THR A 209 28.75 -14.85 -8.79
CA THR A 209 29.66 -15.96 -9.08
C THR A 209 28.97 -17.32 -9.19
N MET A 210 27.64 -17.36 -9.35
CA MET A 210 26.83 -18.58 -9.25
C MET A 210 25.87 -18.78 -10.42
#